data_AF-A0A7Y5DTC4-F1
#
_entry.id   AF-A0A7Y5DTC4-F1
#
_cell.length_a   1.000
_cell.length_b   1.000
_cell.length_c   1.000
_cell.angle_alpha   90.00
_cell.angle_beta   90.00
_cell.angle_gamma   90.00
#
_symmetry.space_group_name_H-M   'P 1'
#
loop_
_entity.id
_entity.type
_entity.pdbx_description
1 polymer ?
#
loop_
_entity_poly.entity_id
_entity_poly.type
_entity_poly.pdbx_seq_one_letter_code
_entity_poly.pdbx_strand_id
1 'polypeptide(L)' 'MAVSLTESAAKQIKRQLEKRGKGVGLKLGVRKSGCSGYAYTLDYSDAVEGDDAVFEDFGVKVIVQKNDLPFIDG' A
#
# COMPACT_ATOMS: atom_id res chain seq x y z
N MET A 1 12.49 -0.01 7.35
CA MET A 1 12.95 -0.85 6.21
C MET A 1 11.79 -0.96 5.23
N ALA A 2 12.05 -1.23 3.95
CA ALA A 2 11.12 -0.86 2.89
C ALA A 2 10.06 -1.94 2.64
N VAL A 3 8.78 -1.55 2.58
CA VAL A 3 7.73 -2.41 2.04
C VAL A 3 8.09 -2.77 0.61
N SER A 4 8.28 -4.06 0.33
CA SER A 4 8.66 -4.58 -0.98
C SER A 4 7.49 -5.32 -1.65
N LEU A 5 7.54 -5.42 -2.97
CA LEU A 5 6.58 -6.17 -3.76
C LEU A 5 7.29 -7.35 -4.42
N THR A 6 6.55 -8.42 -4.69
CA THR A 6 6.98 -9.37 -5.70
C THR A 6 6.67 -8.80 -7.08
N GLU A 7 7.41 -9.22 -8.10
CA GLU A 7 7.16 -8.78 -9.47
C GLU A 7 5.73 -9.13 -9.94
N SER A 8 5.19 -10.28 -9.52
CA SER A 8 3.81 -10.69 -9.83
C SER A 8 2.77 -9.79 -9.15
N ALA A 9 3.00 -9.39 -7.89
CA ALA A 9 2.14 -8.43 -7.20
C ALA A 9 2.16 -7.08 -7.89
N ALA A 10 3.34 -6.57 -8.24
CA ALA A 10 3.49 -5.31 -8.96
C ALA A 10 2.76 -5.33 -10.32
N LYS A 11 2.90 -6.40 -11.11
CA LYS A 11 2.17 -6.59 -12.38
C LYS A 11 0.66 -6.56 -12.18
N GLN A 12 0.16 -7.23 -11.15
CA GLN A 12 -1.27 -7.26 -10.86
C GLN A 12 -1.77 -5.86 -10.44
N ILE A 13 -1.04 -5.13 -9.60
CA ILE A 13 -1.41 -3.79 -9.17
C ILE A 13 -1.46 -2.84 -10.36
N LYS A 14 -0.43 -2.84 -11.23
CA LYS A 14 -0.41 -2.03 -12.45
C LYS A 14 -1.61 -2.30 -13.33
N ARG A 15 -1.89 -3.57 -13.61
CA ARG A 15 -3.05 -3.97 -14.42
C ARG A 15 -4.37 -3.48 -13.83
N GLN A 16 -4.51 -3.47 -12.51
CA GLN A 16 -5.74 -2.99 -11.85
C GLN A 16 -5.84 -1.46 -11.89
N LEU A 17 -4.73 -0.73 -11.73
CA LEU A 17 -4.68 0.72 -11.90
C LEU A 17 -5.01 1.14 -13.34
N GLU A 18 -4.45 0.44 -14.32
CA GLU A 18 -4.76 0.66 -15.75
C GLU A 18 -6.25 0.44 -16.04
N LYS A 19 -6.83 -0.65 -15.52
CA LYS A 19 -8.27 -0.92 -15.65
C LYS A 19 -9.14 0.12 -14.97
N ARG A 20 -8.71 0.62 -13.80
CA ARG A 20 -9.39 1.68 -13.06
C ARG A 20 -9.30 3.03 -13.80
N GLY A 21 -8.28 3.21 -14.65
CA GLY A 21 -8.02 4.43 -15.40
C GLY A 21 -7.57 5.62 -14.55
N LYS A 22 -7.36 5.40 -13.25
CA LYS A 22 -6.91 6.38 -12.26
C LYS A 22 -6.28 5.69 -11.06
N GLY A 23 -5.47 6.44 -10.32
CA GLY A 23 -4.79 5.97 -9.13
C GLY A 23 -3.28 6.17 -9.26
N VAL A 24 -2.65 6.60 -8.17
CA VAL A 24 -1.20 6.84 -8.09
C VAL A 24 -0.44 5.66 -7.52
N GLY A 25 -1.12 4.69 -6.90
CA GLY A 25 -0.49 3.53 -6.26
C GLY A 25 -1.44 2.71 -5.40
N LEU A 26 -0.86 1.75 -4.67
CA LEU A 26 -1.54 0.91 -3.69
C LEU A 26 -1.38 1.52 -2.29
N LYS A 27 -2.46 1.77 -1.57
CA LYS A 27 -2.46 2.14 -0.16
C LYS A 27 -2.52 0.87 0.69
N LEU A 28 -1.50 0.65 1.50
CA LEU A 28 -1.40 -0.43 2.48
C LEU A 28 -1.54 0.16 3.88
N GLY A 29 -2.44 -0.41 4.67
CA GLY A 29 -2.66 0.00 6.06
C GLY A 29 -2.99 -1.19 6.95
N VAL A 30 -3.26 -0.89 8.22
CA VAL A 30 -3.72 -1.87 9.20
C VAL A 30 -4.99 -1.42 9.88
N ARG A 31 -5.89 -2.35 10.15
CA ARG A 31 -7.06 -2.13 10.99
C ARG A 31 -7.10 -3.10 12.14
N LYS A 32 -7.63 -2.67 13.29
CA LYS A 32 -7.92 -3.57 14.41
C LYS A 32 -8.97 -4.61 14.00
N SER A 33 -8.75 -5.85 14.38
CA SER A 33 -9.62 -6.99 14.08
C SER A 33 -9.64 -7.96 15.26
N GLY A 34 -10.84 -8.26 15.78
CA GLY A 34 -11.02 -9.13 16.95
C GLY A 34 -10.63 -8.48 18.28
N CYS A 35 -10.35 -9.30 19.29
CA CYS A 35 -10.09 -8.84 20.66
C CYS A 35 -8.74 -8.11 20.82
N SER A 36 -7.73 -8.49 20.04
CA SER A 36 -6.36 -7.95 20.14
C SER A 36 -5.56 -8.03 18.83
N GLY A 37 -6.21 -8.35 17.72
CA GLY A 37 -5.55 -8.57 16.43
C GLY A 37 -5.54 -7.35 15.51
N TYR A 38 -4.74 -7.47 14.45
CA TYR A 38 -4.68 -6.54 13.33
C TYR A 38 -4.90 -7.28 12.02
N ALA A 39 -5.46 -6.60 11.03
CA ALA A 39 -5.61 -7.10 9.66
C ALA A 39 -5.11 -6.04 8.68
N TYR A 40 -4.43 -6.48 7.63
CA TYR A 40 -4.02 -5.57 6.55
C TYR A 40 -5.23 -5.07 5.76
N THR A 41 -5.13 -3.83 5.31
CA THR A 41 -6.06 -3.21 4.36
C THR A 41 -5.30 -2.83 3.11
N LEU A 42 -5.85 -3.20 1.95
CA LEU A 42 -5.30 -2.89 0.64
C LEU A 42 -6.34 -2.07 -0.13
N ASP A 43 -5.96 -0.89 -0.58
CA ASP A 43 -6.79 -0.03 -1.41
C ASP A 43 -5.95 0.63 -2.52
N TYR A 44 -6.58 1.22 -3.53
CA TYR A 44 -5.86 2.03 -4.52
C TYR A 44 -6.05 3.51 -4.19
N SER A 45 -4.94 4.22 -4.06
CA SER A 45 -4.97 5.65 -3.75
C SER A 45 -4.98 6.48 -5.03
N ASP A 46 -5.78 7.55 -5.04
CA ASP A 46 -5.77 8.55 -6.11
C ASP A 46 -4.79 9.71 -5.83
N ALA A 47 -4.27 9.83 -4.60
CA ALA A 47 -3.30 10.84 -4.19
C ALA A 47 -2.33 10.34 -3.10
N VAL A 48 -1.26 11.08 -2.86
CA VAL A 48 -0.36 10.92 -1.70
C VAL A 48 -0.62 12.07 -0.74
N GLU A 49 -0.83 11.76 0.53
CA GLU A 49 -1.09 12.75 1.58
C GLU A 49 0.19 13.08 2.37
N GLY A 50 0.22 14.20 3.08
CA GLY A 50 1.41 14.64 3.85
C GLY A 50 1.85 13.65 4.94
N ASP A 51 0.92 12.82 5.38
CA ASP A 51 1.07 11.88 6.48
C ASP A 51 1.42 10.47 5.97
N ASP A 52 1.61 10.33 4.66
CA ASP A 52 1.97 9.07 4.02
C ASP A 52 3.50 8.93 3.92
N ALA A 53 3.96 7.70 4.05
CA ALA A 53 5.24 7.24 3.56
C ALA A 53 5.02 6.53 2.22
N VAL A 54 5.87 6.84 1.23
CA VAL A 54 5.79 6.28 -0.11
C VAL A 54 7.03 5.45 -0.37
N PHE A 55 6.81 4.20 -0.73
CA PHE A 55 7.81 3.27 -1.23
C PHE A 55 7.52 3.01 -2.71
N GLU A 56 8.54 2.78 -3.51
CA GLU A 56 8.38 2.45 -4.92
C GLU A 56 9.14 1.17 -5.23
N ASP A 57 8.44 0.19 -5.81
CA ASP A 57 9.04 -1.07 -6.22
C ASP A 57 8.43 -1.53 -7.54
N PHE A 58 9.28 -2.04 -8.44
CA PHE A 58 8.92 -2.39 -9.82
C PHE A 58 8.10 -1.30 -10.55
N GLY A 59 8.27 -0.02 -10.22
CA GLY A 59 7.50 1.11 -10.79
C GLY A 59 6.04 1.16 -10.32
N VAL A 60 5.74 0.62 -9.14
CA VAL A 60 4.46 0.74 -8.42
C VAL A 60 4.73 1.48 -7.11
N LYS A 61 3.91 2.49 -6.80
CA LYS A 61 3.96 3.16 -5.51
C LYS A 61 3.14 2.40 -4.48
N VAL A 62 3.77 2.10 -3.35
CA VAL A 62 3.13 1.60 -2.13
C VAL A 62 3.08 2.73 -1.12
N ILE A 63 1.88 3.08 -0.72
CA ILE A 63 1.57 4.23 0.13
C ILE A 63 1.13 3.69 1.48
N VAL A 64 1.79 4.11 2.55
CA VAL A 64 1.49 3.64 3.91
C VAL A 64 1.32 4.85 4.81
N GLN A 65 0.26 4.90 5.61
CA GLN A 65 0.13 5.95 6.61
C GLN A 65 1.26 5.84 7.63
N LYS A 66 1.91 6.95 8.00
CA LYS A 66 3.05 6.93 8.92
C LYS A 66 2.73 6.26 10.26
N ASN A 67 1.50 6.39 10.74
CA ASN A 67 1.04 5.75 11.99
C ASN A 67 0.95 4.22 11.90
N ASP A 68 0.80 3.68 10.69
CA ASP A 68 0.71 2.25 10.44
C ASP A 68 2.09 1.61 10.25
N LEU A 69 3.12 2.40 9.94
CA LEU A 69 4.49 1.91 9.71
C LEU A 69 5.01 1.00 10.83
N PRO A 70 4.84 1.29 12.14
CA PRO A 70 5.34 0.39 13.20
C PRO A 70 4.73 -1.02 13.18
N PHE A 71 3.59 -1.21 12.51
CA PHE A 71 2.89 -2.49 12.39
C PHE A 71 3.19 -3.22 11.07
N ILE A 72 3.83 -2.54 10.13
CA ILE A 72 4.02 -3.01 8.74
C ILE A 72 5.51 -3.10 8.38
N ASP A 73 6.36 -2.29 9.02
CA ASP A 73 7.80 -2.25 8.77
C ASP A 73 8.43 -3.64 9.02
N GLY A 74 9.07 -4.17 7.98
CA GLY A 74 9.63 -5.51 7.89
C GLY A 74 10.59 -5.64 6.72
#